data_AF-A0A4Y5ZNH7-F1
#
_entry.id   AF-A0A4Y5ZNH7-F1
#
_cell.length_a   1.000
_cell.length_b   1.000
_cell.length_c   1.000
_cell.angle_alpha   90.00
_cell.angle_beta   90.00
_cell.angle_gamma   90.00
#
_symmetry.space_group_name_H-M   'P 1'
#
loop_
_entity.id
_entity.type
_entity.pdbx_description
1 polymer ?
#
loop_
_entity_poly.entity_id
_entity_poly.type
_entity_poly.pdbx_seq_one_letter_code
_entity_poly.pdbx_strand_id
1 'polypeptide(L)'
;MATIVNTKLGEHRGKKRVWLEGQKLLREGYYPGMKYDLELKDSRVVLRVKEEGKFTISKRERNGRVSPIIDLTVQELATVFDGVEMLRVFIRNGAIVISAHHQQERVIERVNRLISKLENGESLSVCSLFHGGGVLDKAIHAGFHKAGIASAISVAVEMEGKYLDSSLANNPELWNEDSIVIESPIRAVNLSKRPPQVDVLMGGIPCTGASKSGRSKNKLEFAESHEAAGAMFFNFLQFVEALNPAVVLIENVPEYQNTASMEVIRSVLSSLGYSLQERILDGNEFGVIERRKRLCVVALSHGIDGFELEKVQPVRTKESRIQDILEPVPLDSERWKSFDYLAEKELRDKAAGKGFSRQLLTGDDEFCGTIGKDYAKCRSTEPFIVHPEQPELSRIFTPTEHCRVKGIPEELIQGLSDTIAHQILGQSVVFPAFEALALALGNSLWSWVGMMPIMVEVVDESQPVIGGEDFHWATALVDAKGTLKLSPAAKKQGMPFNIMDGQLAVYSPNGTKKSCGHEPCEYLPVMMSGDAIMVTSSLVH
;
A
#
# COMPACT_ATOMS: atom_id res chain seq x y z
N MET A 1 38.90 20.40 -7.25
CA MET A 1 37.58 20.30 -7.90
C MET A 1 37.13 18.85 -7.81
N ALA A 2 35.87 18.56 -8.15
CA ALA A 2 35.38 17.19 -8.24
C ALA A 2 34.46 17.08 -9.46
N THR A 3 34.43 15.89 -10.06
CA THR A 3 33.53 15.53 -11.15
C THR A 3 32.72 14.31 -10.73
N ILE A 4 31.39 14.38 -10.87
CA ILE A 4 30.49 13.27 -10.57
C ILE A 4 29.94 12.74 -11.89
N VAL A 5 29.99 11.42 -12.06
CA VAL A 5 29.45 10.74 -13.24
C VAL A 5 28.53 9.63 -12.76
N ASN A 6 27.29 9.62 -13.26
CA ASN A 6 26.43 8.44 -13.17
C ASN A 6 26.56 7.67 -14.49
N THR A 7 26.86 6.38 -14.41
CA THR A 7 27.06 5.54 -15.61
C THR A 7 26.54 4.14 -15.35
N LYS A 8 26.08 3.46 -16.41
CA LYS A 8 25.73 2.04 -16.33
C LYS A 8 26.98 1.21 -16.02
N LEU A 9 26.83 0.19 -15.17
CA LEU A 9 27.79 -0.90 -15.06
C LEU A 9 27.65 -1.73 -16.35
N GLY A 10 28.69 -1.71 -17.17
CA GLY A 10 28.68 -2.45 -18.43
C GLY A 10 29.05 -3.92 -18.24
N GLU A 11 29.04 -4.64 -19.35
CA GLU A 11 29.59 -5.99 -19.44
C GLU A 11 30.54 -6.09 -20.62
N HIS A 12 31.62 -6.86 -20.47
CA HIS A 12 32.54 -7.18 -21.55
C HIS A 12 33.06 -8.60 -21.39
N ARG A 13 32.70 -9.46 -22.35
CA ARG A 13 33.05 -10.89 -22.37
C ARG A 13 32.67 -11.62 -21.07
N GLY A 14 31.44 -11.43 -20.60
CA GLY A 14 30.92 -12.08 -19.39
C GLY A 14 31.40 -11.46 -18.06
N LYS A 15 32.21 -10.40 -18.11
CA LYS A 15 32.71 -9.71 -16.91
C LYS A 15 32.10 -8.33 -16.76
N LYS A 16 31.73 -7.96 -15.54
CA LYS A 16 31.33 -6.60 -15.19
C LYS A 16 32.43 -5.60 -15.58
N ARG A 17 32.03 -4.44 -16.11
CA ARG A 17 32.93 -3.43 -16.68
C ARG A 17 32.60 -2.03 -16.22
N VAL A 18 33.62 -1.31 -15.77
CA VAL A 18 33.57 0.15 -15.57
C VAL A 18 34.37 0.84 -16.67
N TRP A 19 33.72 1.74 -17.41
CA TRP A 19 34.34 2.51 -18.49
C TRP A 19 34.27 4.01 -18.20
N LEU A 20 35.42 4.67 -18.06
CA LEU A 20 35.54 6.11 -17.87
C LEU A 20 36.46 6.69 -18.94
N GLU A 21 36.07 7.80 -19.56
CA GLU A 21 36.93 8.46 -20.54
C GLU A 21 36.72 9.98 -20.64
N GLY A 22 37.68 10.67 -21.25
CA GLY A 22 37.52 12.03 -21.75
C GLY A 22 37.94 13.14 -20.78
N GLN A 23 37.44 14.36 -21.06
CA GLN A 23 37.86 15.60 -20.38
C GLN A 23 37.60 15.60 -18.88
N LYS A 24 36.60 14.86 -18.41
CA LYS A 24 36.31 14.71 -16.97
C LYS A 24 37.47 14.13 -16.16
N LEU A 25 38.24 13.21 -16.75
CA LEU A 25 39.44 12.64 -16.14
C LEU A 25 40.60 13.65 -16.18
N LEU A 26 40.82 14.28 -17.35
CA LEU A 26 41.88 15.30 -17.51
C LEU A 26 41.70 16.47 -16.55
N ARG A 27 40.47 16.98 -16.40
CA ARG A 27 40.12 18.07 -15.48
C ARG A 27 40.56 17.79 -14.04
N GLU A 28 40.45 16.53 -13.60
CA GLU A 28 40.79 16.13 -12.23
C GLU A 28 42.25 15.61 -12.10
N GLY A 29 43.05 15.75 -13.16
CA GLY A 29 44.48 15.42 -13.17
C GLY A 29 44.81 13.97 -13.51
N TYR A 30 43.93 13.27 -14.24
CA TYR A 30 44.17 11.91 -14.72
C TYR A 30 44.56 11.92 -16.19
N TYR A 31 45.81 11.58 -16.48
CA TYR A 31 46.43 11.62 -17.81
C TYR A 31 46.76 10.22 -18.31
N PRO A 32 46.80 10.01 -19.64
CA PRO A 32 47.29 8.75 -20.19
C PRO A 32 48.71 8.42 -19.73
N GLY A 33 48.98 7.15 -19.45
CA GLY A 33 50.27 6.65 -18.98
C GLY A 33 50.44 6.66 -17.45
N MET A 34 49.59 7.38 -16.70
CA MET A 34 49.59 7.27 -15.24
C MET A 34 49.21 5.86 -14.81
N LYS A 35 49.83 5.37 -13.73
CA LYS A 35 49.52 4.08 -13.14
C LYS A 35 48.63 4.23 -11.92
N TYR A 36 47.80 3.22 -11.65
CA TYR A 36 46.91 3.21 -10.50
C TYR A 36 46.72 1.79 -9.95
N ASP A 37 46.37 1.71 -8.68
CA ASP A 37 45.88 0.51 -8.03
C ASP A 37 44.40 0.63 -7.71
N LEU A 38 43.81 -0.53 -7.46
CA LEU A 38 42.43 -0.68 -7.02
C LEU A 38 42.42 -1.10 -5.55
N GLU A 39 41.66 -0.37 -4.74
CA GLU A 39 41.40 -0.69 -3.34
C GLU A 39 39.90 -0.97 -3.17
N LEU A 40 39.58 -2.09 -2.54
CA LEU A 40 38.22 -2.36 -2.08
C LEU A 40 38.04 -1.74 -0.70
N LYS A 41 37.00 -0.92 -0.55
CA LYS A 41 36.59 -0.36 0.74
C LYS A 41 35.09 -0.47 0.87
N ASP A 42 34.63 -1.29 1.79
CA ASP A 42 33.20 -1.57 1.99
C ASP A 42 32.55 -1.99 0.66
N SER A 43 31.44 -1.36 0.28
CA SER A 43 30.73 -1.55 -0.99
C SER A 43 31.24 -0.62 -2.11
N ARG A 44 32.53 -0.24 -2.08
CA ARG A 44 33.12 0.73 -3.02
C ARG A 44 34.44 0.25 -3.60
N VAL A 45 34.69 0.68 -4.83
CA VAL A 45 35.96 0.50 -5.53
C VAL A 45 36.65 1.85 -5.62
N VAL A 46 37.86 1.95 -5.06
CA VAL A 46 38.65 3.18 -5.07
C VAL A 46 39.88 2.99 -5.96
N LEU A 47 40.02 3.84 -6.98
CA LEU A 47 41.20 3.88 -7.84
C LEU A 47 42.14 4.97 -7.32
N ARG A 48 43.38 4.59 -6.97
CA ARG A 48 44.41 5.52 -6.52
C ARG A 48 45.61 5.49 -7.45
N VAL A 49 45.99 6.66 -7.94
CA VAL A 49 47.22 6.81 -8.74
C VAL A 49 48.43 6.52 -7.87
N LYS A 50 49.37 5.75 -8.40
CA LYS A 50 50.66 5.43 -7.78
C LYS A 50 51.75 5.45 -8.85
N GLU A 51 53.00 5.66 -8.42
CA GLU A 51 54.16 5.60 -9.32
C GLU A 51 54.31 4.19 -9.93
N GLU A 52 54.11 3.15 -9.12
CA GLU A 52 54.14 1.74 -9.52
C GLU A 52 52.78 1.06 -9.27
N GLY A 53 51.75 1.47 -10.01
CA GLY A 53 50.43 0.83 -9.97
C GLY A 53 50.30 -0.38 -10.91
N LYS A 54 49.42 -1.32 -10.56
CA LYS A 54 49.10 -2.52 -11.35
C LYS A 54 48.41 -2.21 -12.69
N PHE A 55 47.63 -1.13 -12.74
CA PHE A 55 46.85 -0.74 -13.91
C PHE A 55 47.39 0.56 -14.50
N THR A 56 47.14 0.80 -15.79
CA THR A 56 47.57 2.02 -16.50
C THR A 56 46.36 2.72 -17.12
N ILE A 57 46.34 4.05 -17.06
CA ILE A 57 45.34 4.86 -17.76
C ILE A 57 45.70 4.87 -19.25
N SER A 58 44.84 4.27 -20.06
CA SER A 58 45.03 4.15 -21.51
C SER A 58 44.75 5.46 -22.23
N LYS A 59 45.20 5.58 -23.49
CA LYS A 59 44.86 6.69 -24.38
C LYS A 59 43.83 6.26 -25.42
N ARG A 60 42.88 7.15 -25.73
CA ARG A 60 42.06 7.13 -26.94
C ARG A 60 42.44 8.30 -27.81
N GLU A 61 42.56 8.09 -29.11
CA GLU A 61 42.65 9.17 -30.09
C GLU A 61 41.42 9.13 -30.99
N ARG A 62 40.72 10.27 -31.11
CA ARG A 62 39.57 10.42 -32.02
C ARG A 62 39.53 11.86 -32.52
N ASN A 63 39.42 12.04 -33.83
CA ASN A 63 39.38 13.36 -34.49
C ASN A 63 40.55 14.28 -34.05
N GLY A 64 41.77 13.73 -33.95
CA GLY A 64 42.96 14.48 -33.50
C GLY A 64 42.98 14.89 -32.03
N ARG A 65 42.01 14.45 -31.21
CA ARG A 65 42.01 14.66 -29.76
C ARG A 65 42.40 13.38 -29.02
N VAL A 66 43.39 13.50 -28.14
CA VAL A 66 43.78 12.45 -27.20
C VAL A 66 42.97 12.59 -25.92
N SER A 67 42.48 11.48 -25.38
CA SER A 67 41.72 11.44 -24.13
C SER A 67 42.11 10.23 -23.29
N PRO A 68 42.16 10.36 -21.95
CA PRO A 68 42.39 9.23 -21.05
C PRO A 68 41.19 8.28 -21.07
N ILE A 69 41.47 6.98 -20.91
CA ILE A 69 40.50 5.91 -20.70
C ILE A 69 40.90 5.09 -19.48
N ILE A 70 39.92 4.80 -18.64
CA ILE A 70 39.97 3.73 -17.65
C ILE A 70 38.94 2.68 -18.07
N ASP A 71 39.42 1.50 -18.43
CA ASP A 71 38.61 0.32 -18.75
C ASP A 71 38.92 -0.77 -17.73
N LEU A 72 38.00 -0.97 -16.80
CA LEU A 72 38.19 -1.85 -15.66
C LEU A 72 37.27 -3.06 -15.78
N THR A 73 37.86 -4.26 -15.89
CA THR A 73 37.17 -5.55 -16.03
C THR A 73 37.77 -6.59 -15.08
N VAL A 74 37.81 -6.27 -13.79
CA VAL A 74 38.40 -7.11 -12.74
C VAL A 74 37.32 -7.94 -12.03
N GLN A 75 37.68 -9.08 -11.45
CA GLN A 75 36.74 -10.03 -10.84
C GLN A 75 36.04 -9.42 -9.61
N GLU A 76 36.75 -8.57 -8.89
CA GLU A 76 36.29 -7.85 -7.71
C GLU A 76 35.05 -6.99 -8.00
N LEU A 77 34.86 -6.53 -9.25
CA LEU A 77 33.64 -5.81 -9.64
C LEU A 77 32.39 -6.68 -9.54
N ALA A 78 32.50 -7.98 -9.84
CA ALA A 78 31.37 -8.90 -9.73
C ALA A 78 30.97 -9.13 -8.27
N THR A 79 31.93 -9.07 -7.34
CA THR A 79 31.67 -9.21 -5.91
C THR A 79 31.08 -7.94 -5.31
N VAL A 80 31.63 -6.76 -5.66
CA VAL A 80 31.22 -5.47 -5.06
C VAL A 80 29.93 -4.93 -5.67
N PHE A 81 29.69 -5.21 -6.94
CA PHE A 81 28.55 -4.67 -7.71
C PHE A 81 27.63 -5.77 -8.23
N ASP A 82 27.48 -6.85 -7.45
CA ASP A 82 26.45 -7.84 -7.72
C ASP A 82 25.06 -7.20 -7.63
N GLY A 83 24.17 -7.51 -8.57
CA GLY A 83 22.85 -6.88 -8.66
C GLY A 83 22.84 -5.35 -8.90
N VAL A 84 23.98 -4.72 -9.21
CA VAL A 84 24.06 -3.27 -9.46
C VAL A 84 24.07 -2.98 -10.95
N GLU A 85 23.16 -2.12 -11.40
CA GLU A 85 23.08 -1.69 -12.81
C GLU A 85 23.69 -0.31 -13.06
N MET A 86 23.65 0.58 -12.06
CA MET A 86 24.07 1.98 -12.18
C MET A 86 25.11 2.30 -11.11
N LEU A 87 26.18 2.98 -11.55
CA LEU A 87 27.28 3.41 -10.71
C LEU A 87 27.27 4.92 -10.54
N ARG A 88 27.74 5.37 -9.38
CA ARG A 88 28.15 6.75 -9.13
C ARG A 88 29.66 6.80 -9.02
N VAL A 89 30.28 7.64 -9.83
CA VAL A 89 31.73 7.78 -9.91
C VAL A 89 32.11 9.19 -9.50
N PHE A 90 32.78 9.30 -8.36
CA PHE A 90 33.32 10.54 -7.83
C PHE A 90 34.81 10.63 -8.21
N ILE A 91 35.12 11.53 -9.13
CA ILE A 91 36.46 11.76 -9.64
C ILE A 91 36.99 13.04 -8.97
N ARG A 92 38.06 12.91 -8.20
CA ARG A 92 38.80 14.04 -7.63
C ARG A 92 40.28 13.74 -7.69
N ASN A 93 41.11 14.77 -7.86
CA ASN A 93 42.56 14.60 -7.81
C ASN A 93 43.00 13.75 -6.60
N GLY A 94 43.69 12.65 -6.88
CA GLY A 94 44.18 11.68 -5.88
C GLY A 94 43.34 10.40 -5.74
N ALA A 95 42.04 10.40 -6.04
CA ALA A 95 41.21 9.18 -5.99
C ALA A 95 39.95 9.24 -6.87
N ILE A 96 39.65 8.13 -7.54
CA ILE A 96 38.35 7.89 -8.16
C ILE A 96 37.59 6.91 -7.27
N VAL A 97 36.45 7.33 -6.73
CA VAL A 97 35.59 6.47 -5.91
C VAL A 97 34.40 6.04 -6.76
N ILE A 98 34.25 4.74 -6.95
CA ILE A 98 33.12 4.12 -7.65
C ILE A 98 32.26 3.42 -6.60
N SER A 99 30.99 3.78 -6.54
CA SER A 99 29.99 3.13 -5.70
C SER A 99 28.76 2.77 -6.53
N ALA A 100 27.86 1.97 -5.98
CA ALA A 100 26.51 1.88 -6.51
C ALA A 100 25.87 3.27 -6.53
N HIS A 101 24.97 3.48 -7.50
CA HIS A 101 24.16 4.69 -7.53
C HIS A 101 23.24 4.72 -6.31
N HIS A 102 23.13 5.88 -5.64
CA HIS A 102 22.35 6.03 -4.41
C HIS A 102 20.92 5.47 -4.48
N GLN A 103 20.24 5.57 -5.62
CA GLN A 103 18.90 4.98 -5.77
C GLN A 103 18.93 3.43 -5.75
N GLN A 104 19.97 2.80 -6.29
CA GLN A 104 20.15 1.35 -6.20
C GLN A 104 20.44 0.91 -4.76
N GLU A 105 21.29 1.64 -4.05
CA GLU A 105 21.56 1.36 -2.62
C GLU A 105 20.27 1.43 -1.79
N ARG A 106 19.39 2.38 -2.10
CA ARG A 106 18.08 2.54 -1.48
C ARG A 106 17.10 1.42 -1.82
N VAL A 107 17.11 0.91 -3.05
CA VAL A 107 16.32 -0.27 -3.45
C VAL A 107 16.77 -1.50 -2.65
N ILE A 108 18.08 -1.75 -2.61
CA ILE A 108 18.65 -2.89 -1.89
C ILE A 108 18.33 -2.80 -0.39
N GLU A 109 18.47 -1.61 0.20
CA GLU A 109 18.19 -1.38 1.63
C GLU A 109 16.75 -1.75 1.99
N ARG A 110 15.75 -1.17 1.31
CA ARG A 110 14.35 -1.36 1.68
C ARG A 110 13.84 -2.77 1.42
N VAL A 111 14.38 -3.45 0.40
CA VAL A 111 14.07 -4.85 0.10
C VAL A 111 14.63 -5.75 1.20
N ASN A 112 15.91 -5.60 1.56
CA ASN A 112 16.52 -6.40 2.62
C ASN A 112 15.87 -6.15 3.98
N ARG A 113 15.50 -4.90 4.28
CA ARG A 113 14.76 -4.55 5.49
C ARG A 113 13.39 -5.24 5.53
N LEU A 114 12.65 -5.24 4.43
CA LEU A 114 11.36 -5.92 4.36
C LEU A 114 11.51 -7.44 4.58
N ILE A 115 12.47 -8.09 3.90
CA ILE A 115 12.75 -9.53 4.07
C ILE A 115 13.06 -9.84 5.54
N SER A 116 14.01 -9.11 6.13
CA SER A 116 14.41 -9.31 7.52
C SER A 116 13.23 -9.19 8.48
N LYS A 117 12.33 -8.21 8.26
CA LYS A 117 11.16 -8.05 9.10
C LYS A 117 10.16 -9.19 8.96
N LEU A 118 9.92 -9.67 7.74
CA LEU A 118 9.05 -10.82 7.49
C LEU A 118 9.61 -12.08 8.17
N GLU A 119 10.88 -12.38 7.96
CA GLU A 119 11.56 -13.56 8.53
C GLU A 119 11.58 -13.54 10.07
N ASN A 120 11.82 -12.36 10.66
CA ASN A 120 11.87 -12.18 12.11
C ASN A 120 10.48 -12.01 12.75
N GLY A 121 9.43 -11.79 11.95
CA GLY A 121 8.09 -11.49 12.47
C GLY A 121 7.97 -10.11 13.13
N GLU A 122 8.79 -9.17 12.69
CA GLU A 122 8.75 -7.78 13.12
C GLU A 122 7.59 -7.05 12.45
N SER A 123 7.05 -6.03 13.13
CA SER A 123 5.96 -5.23 12.57
C SER A 123 6.47 -4.40 11.39
N LEU A 124 5.72 -4.43 10.28
CA LEU A 124 5.92 -3.49 9.19
C LEU A 124 5.62 -2.08 9.68
N SER A 125 6.54 -1.17 9.36
CA SER A 125 6.44 0.25 9.65
C SER A 125 5.65 0.92 8.54
N VAL A 126 4.57 1.61 8.90
CA VAL A 126 3.64 2.20 7.94
C VAL A 126 3.66 3.73 8.03
N CYS A 127 3.74 4.40 6.88
CA CYS A 127 3.48 5.83 6.77
C CYS A 127 2.08 6.07 6.19
N SER A 128 1.26 6.82 6.92
CA SER A 128 -0.08 7.24 6.51
C SER A 128 -0.11 8.72 6.14
N LEU A 129 -0.41 9.04 4.89
CA LEU A 129 -0.57 10.41 4.42
C LEU A 129 -2.02 10.70 4.08
N PHE A 130 -2.52 11.86 4.50
CA PHE A 130 -3.92 12.22 4.38
C PHE A 130 -4.81 11.22 5.14
N HIS A 131 -4.41 10.95 6.38
CA HIS A 131 -4.91 9.84 7.20
C HIS A 131 -6.42 9.87 7.43
N GLY A 132 -7.04 11.06 7.46
CA GLY A 132 -8.44 11.23 7.74
C GLY A 132 -8.81 10.59 9.09
N GLY A 133 -9.87 9.78 9.10
CA GLY A 133 -10.27 9.00 10.27
C GLY A 133 -9.68 7.58 10.31
N GLY A 134 -8.63 7.29 9.52
CA GLY A 134 -7.92 6.00 9.54
C GLY A 134 -8.63 4.85 8.85
N VAL A 135 -9.66 5.09 8.02
CA VAL A 135 -10.44 4.01 7.37
C VAL A 135 -9.61 3.20 6.37
N LEU A 136 -8.80 3.87 5.54
CA LEU A 136 -7.90 3.19 4.59
C LEU A 136 -6.84 2.41 5.36
N ASP A 137 -6.25 3.02 6.38
CA ASP A 137 -5.23 2.42 7.22
C ASP A 137 -5.75 1.16 7.91
N LYS A 138 -6.89 1.24 8.59
CA LYS A 138 -7.55 0.09 9.23
C LYS A 138 -7.78 -1.05 8.23
N ALA A 139 -8.23 -0.76 7.01
CA ALA A 139 -8.41 -1.77 5.97
C ALA A 139 -7.09 -2.45 5.57
N ILE A 140 -6.04 -1.66 5.34
CA ILE A 140 -4.71 -2.19 4.97
C ILE A 140 -4.12 -3.04 6.10
N HIS A 141 -4.19 -2.56 7.34
CA HIS A 141 -3.68 -3.29 8.51
C HIS A 141 -4.49 -4.58 8.76
N ALA A 142 -5.82 -4.55 8.58
CA ALA A 142 -6.65 -5.74 8.67
C ALA A 142 -6.29 -6.80 7.62
N GLY A 143 -6.02 -6.37 6.38
CA GLY A 143 -5.57 -7.27 5.32
C GLY A 143 -4.19 -7.89 5.60
N PHE A 144 -3.22 -7.09 6.07
CA PHE A 144 -1.92 -7.62 6.49
C PHE A 144 -2.05 -8.57 7.69
N HIS A 145 -2.89 -8.24 8.67
CA HIS A 145 -3.16 -9.11 9.80
C HIS A 145 -3.74 -10.45 9.35
N LYS A 146 -4.70 -10.46 8.41
CA LYS A 146 -5.24 -11.68 7.78
C LYS A 146 -4.19 -12.48 7.00
N ALA A 147 -3.13 -11.82 6.51
CA ALA A 147 -1.97 -12.46 5.90
C ALA A 147 -0.90 -12.90 6.92
N GLY A 148 -1.15 -12.77 8.23
CA GLY A 148 -0.19 -13.11 9.28
C GLY A 148 0.98 -12.13 9.42
N ILE A 149 0.85 -10.92 8.86
CA ILE A 149 1.86 -9.87 8.88
C ILE A 149 1.44 -8.77 9.87
N ALA A 150 2.25 -8.57 10.91
CA ALA A 150 2.06 -7.45 11.82
C ALA A 150 2.42 -6.13 11.13
N SER A 151 1.65 -5.08 11.38
CA SER A 151 1.93 -3.73 10.87
C SER A 151 1.46 -2.66 11.86
N ALA A 152 2.21 -1.55 11.92
CA ALA A 152 1.95 -0.42 12.82
C ALA A 152 2.32 0.90 12.13
N ILE A 153 1.53 1.94 12.39
CA ILE A 153 1.79 3.27 11.87
C ILE A 153 3.01 3.85 12.59
N SER A 154 4.08 4.12 11.85
CA SER A 154 5.26 4.82 12.34
C SER A 154 5.16 6.34 12.14
N VAL A 155 4.46 6.78 11.09
CA VAL A 155 4.23 8.19 10.80
C VAL A 155 2.81 8.38 10.27
N ALA A 156 2.03 9.30 10.82
CA ALA A 156 0.77 9.74 10.25
C ALA A 156 0.74 11.26 10.06
N VAL A 157 0.18 11.71 8.93
CA VAL A 157 -0.06 13.13 8.64
C VAL A 157 -1.53 13.36 8.31
N GLU A 158 -2.19 14.16 9.14
CA GLU A 158 -3.56 14.65 8.93
C GLU A 158 -3.60 16.13 9.30
N MET A 159 -4.32 16.95 8.54
CA MET A 159 -4.41 18.38 8.82
C MET A 159 -5.59 18.71 9.74
N GLU A 160 -6.64 17.91 9.70
CA GLU A 160 -7.88 18.15 10.42
C GLU A 160 -7.88 17.37 11.75
N GLY A 161 -7.52 18.06 12.84
CA GLY A 161 -7.41 17.45 14.18
C GLY A 161 -8.61 16.60 14.58
N LYS A 162 -9.84 17.03 14.27
CA LYS A 162 -11.07 16.26 14.55
C LYS A 162 -11.13 14.85 13.92
N TYR A 163 -10.49 14.63 12.76
CA TYR A 163 -10.44 13.30 12.15
C TYR A 163 -9.30 12.49 12.75
N LEU A 164 -8.17 13.15 13.03
CA LEU A 164 -7.02 12.54 13.67
C LEU A 164 -7.36 12.05 15.09
N ASP A 165 -8.00 12.88 15.89
CA ASP A 165 -8.51 12.57 17.23
C ASP A 165 -9.44 11.35 17.18
N SER A 166 -10.36 11.32 16.20
CA SER A 166 -11.25 10.17 16.00
C SER A 166 -10.48 8.90 15.71
N SER A 167 -9.43 8.96 14.89
CA SER A 167 -8.63 7.77 14.57
C SER A 167 -7.78 7.29 15.74
N LEU A 168 -7.21 8.22 16.51
CA LEU A 168 -6.47 7.89 17.74
C LEU A 168 -7.37 7.21 18.77
N ALA A 169 -8.62 7.67 18.91
CA ALA A 169 -9.59 7.10 19.83
C ALA A 169 -10.12 5.73 19.37
N ASN A 170 -10.41 5.60 18.06
CA ASN A 170 -11.20 4.47 17.55
C ASN A 170 -10.36 3.42 16.79
N ASN A 171 -9.08 3.68 16.53
CA ASN A 171 -8.14 2.72 15.92
C ASN A 171 -6.86 2.54 16.76
N PRO A 172 -6.94 2.33 18.10
CA PRO A 172 -5.78 2.29 18.97
C PRO A 172 -4.72 1.25 18.55
N GLU A 173 -5.14 0.16 17.91
CA GLU A 173 -4.28 -0.93 17.45
C GLU A 173 -3.40 -0.58 16.24
N LEU A 174 -3.69 0.50 15.53
CA LEU A 174 -2.83 0.97 14.43
C LEU A 174 -1.57 1.66 14.94
N TRP A 175 -1.56 2.08 16.20
CA TRP A 175 -0.53 2.93 16.80
C TRP A 175 0.34 2.15 17.77
N ASN A 176 1.57 2.61 17.94
CA ASN A 176 2.47 2.17 19.00
C ASN A 176 3.12 3.38 19.69
N GLU A 177 3.91 3.11 20.72
CA GLU A 177 4.59 4.14 21.51
C GLU A 177 5.59 5.00 20.71
N ASP A 178 6.08 4.47 19.58
CA ASP A 178 7.01 5.15 18.68
C ASP A 178 6.31 5.88 17.51
N SER A 179 4.98 5.83 17.43
CA SER A 179 4.21 6.46 16.36
C SER A 179 4.38 7.99 16.38
N ILE A 180 4.81 8.55 15.25
CA ILE A 180 4.88 10.00 15.05
C ILE A 180 3.56 10.49 14.45
N VAL A 181 2.76 11.13 15.28
CA VAL A 181 1.47 11.71 14.89
C VAL A 181 1.64 13.19 14.54
N ILE A 182 1.29 13.59 13.33
CA ILE A 182 1.50 14.94 12.82
C ILE A 182 0.16 15.57 12.42
N GLU A 183 -0.36 16.44 13.27
CA GLU A 183 -1.47 17.33 12.94
C GLU A 183 -0.96 18.55 12.16
N SER A 184 -0.86 18.44 10.84
CA SER A 184 -0.34 19.52 9.99
C SER A 184 -0.75 19.34 8.54
N PRO A 185 -0.93 20.43 7.76
CA PRO A 185 -0.88 20.31 6.32
C PRO A 185 0.46 19.68 5.90
N ILE A 186 0.42 18.68 5.02
CA ILE A 186 1.62 17.93 4.59
C ILE A 186 2.73 18.84 4.05
N ARG A 187 2.38 19.95 3.38
CA ARG A 187 3.31 20.95 2.84
C ARG A 187 4.15 21.68 3.89
N ALA A 188 3.75 21.61 5.16
CA ALA A 188 4.48 22.22 6.28
C ALA A 188 5.36 21.19 7.02
N VAL A 189 5.29 19.91 6.65
CA VAL A 189 6.07 18.85 7.27
C VAL A 189 7.43 18.72 6.57
N ASN A 190 8.51 18.74 7.34
CA ASN A 190 9.87 18.64 6.83
C ASN A 190 10.58 17.40 7.37
N LEU A 191 10.91 16.46 6.49
CA LEU A 191 11.59 15.21 6.83
C LEU A 191 13.13 15.26 6.68
N SER A 192 13.70 16.40 6.30
CA SER A 192 15.08 16.50 5.76
C SER A 192 16.24 16.16 6.70
N LYS A 193 16.03 16.04 8.02
CA LYS A 193 17.15 15.92 8.97
C LYS A 193 17.51 14.50 9.40
N ARG A 194 16.59 13.53 9.27
CA ARG A 194 16.74 12.07 9.47
C ARG A 194 15.34 11.43 9.39
N PRO A 195 14.80 11.19 8.20
CA PRO A 195 13.50 10.54 8.08
C PRO A 195 13.55 9.10 8.62
N PRO A 196 12.54 8.65 9.39
CA PRO A 196 12.41 7.22 9.68
C PRO A 196 12.24 6.46 8.36
N GLN A 197 12.82 5.25 8.27
CA GLN A 197 12.54 4.38 7.15
C GLN A 197 11.23 3.64 7.43
N VAL A 198 10.39 3.47 6.41
CA VAL A 198 9.12 2.75 6.52
C VAL A 198 9.08 1.62 5.49
N ASP A 199 8.26 0.60 5.72
CA ASP A 199 8.10 -0.54 4.81
C ASP A 199 6.97 -0.29 3.83
N VAL A 200 5.88 0.34 4.31
CA VAL A 200 4.70 0.67 3.51
C VAL A 200 4.41 2.17 3.64
N LEU A 201 4.13 2.83 2.53
CA LEU A 201 3.61 4.19 2.52
C LEU A 201 2.27 4.20 1.77
N MET A 202 1.24 4.74 2.39
CA MET A 202 -0.07 4.87 1.77
C MET A 202 -0.61 6.29 1.83
N GLY A 203 -1.44 6.67 0.86
CA GLY A 203 -2.18 7.91 0.95
C GLY A 203 -3.35 8.04 -0.02
N GLY A 204 -4.48 8.55 0.50
CA GLY A 204 -5.61 9.03 -0.29
C GLY A 204 -5.38 10.48 -0.72
N ILE A 205 -4.62 10.68 -1.79
CA ILE A 205 -4.23 12.04 -2.23
C ILE A 205 -5.51 12.88 -2.48
N PRO A 206 -5.61 14.11 -1.95
CA PRO A 206 -6.83 14.91 -2.05
C PRO A 206 -7.36 15.04 -3.48
N CYS A 207 -8.52 14.44 -3.75
CA CYS A 207 -9.10 14.33 -5.09
C CYS A 207 -9.95 15.56 -5.50
N THR A 208 -10.01 16.62 -4.69
CA THR A 208 -10.90 17.77 -4.93
C THR A 208 -10.63 18.46 -6.27
N GLY A 209 -9.37 18.45 -6.73
CA GLY A 209 -8.99 18.93 -8.06
C GLY A 209 -9.39 17.98 -9.20
N ALA A 210 -9.42 16.66 -8.98
CA ALA A 210 -9.63 15.67 -10.05
C ALA A 210 -11.09 15.16 -10.16
N SER A 211 -11.81 15.08 -9.04
CA SER A 211 -13.18 14.56 -9.01
C SER A 211 -14.15 15.37 -9.87
N LYS A 212 -15.14 14.70 -10.48
CA LYS A 212 -16.16 15.37 -11.31
C LYS A 212 -16.89 16.49 -10.57
N SER A 213 -17.32 16.22 -9.34
CA SER A 213 -18.02 17.19 -8.50
C SER A 213 -17.11 18.35 -8.08
N GLY A 214 -15.85 18.06 -7.72
CA GLY A 214 -14.87 19.07 -7.35
C GLY A 214 -14.48 19.99 -8.52
N ARG A 215 -14.20 19.43 -9.71
CA ARG A 215 -13.89 20.18 -10.92
C ARG A 215 -15.03 21.08 -11.35
N SER A 216 -16.26 20.55 -11.35
CA SER A 216 -17.45 21.33 -11.70
C SER A 216 -17.67 22.49 -10.72
N LYS A 217 -17.59 22.22 -9.41
CA LYS A 217 -17.77 23.25 -8.36
C LYS A 217 -16.72 24.37 -8.43
N ASN A 218 -15.47 24.00 -8.68
CA ASN A 218 -14.34 24.94 -8.70
C ASN A 218 -14.02 25.49 -10.10
N LYS A 219 -14.78 25.09 -11.14
CA LYS A 219 -14.59 25.51 -12.54
C LYS A 219 -13.17 25.28 -13.06
N LEU A 220 -12.63 24.09 -12.76
CA LEU A 220 -11.24 23.75 -13.06
C LEU A 220 -11.11 23.09 -14.43
N GLU A 221 -10.24 23.64 -15.27
CA GLU A 221 -9.82 23.01 -16.52
C GLU A 221 -8.87 21.83 -16.25
N PHE A 222 -7.89 22.00 -15.38
CA PHE A 222 -6.95 20.96 -14.95
C PHE A 222 -7.07 20.69 -13.45
N ALA A 223 -6.79 19.45 -13.02
CA ALA A 223 -6.89 19.08 -11.62
C ALA A 223 -5.87 19.82 -10.74
N GLU A 224 -4.69 20.03 -11.32
CA GLU A 224 -3.52 20.70 -10.76
C GLU A 224 -3.78 22.19 -10.49
N SER A 225 -4.80 22.79 -11.12
CA SER A 225 -5.15 24.19 -10.92
C SER A 225 -5.85 24.46 -9.58
N HIS A 226 -6.18 23.43 -8.80
CA HIS A 226 -6.77 23.60 -7.48
C HIS A 226 -5.74 24.12 -6.47
N GLU A 227 -5.97 25.30 -5.87
CA GLU A 227 -5.02 25.98 -4.96
C GLU A 227 -4.50 25.09 -3.81
N ALA A 228 -5.40 24.39 -3.11
CA ALA A 228 -5.01 23.55 -1.98
C ALA A 228 -4.57 22.12 -2.36
N ALA A 229 -5.19 21.50 -3.37
CA ALA A 229 -5.02 20.07 -3.67
C ALA A 229 -4.05 19.79 -4.83
N GLY A 230 -3.92 20.73 -5.77
CA GLY A 230 -3.26 20.50 -7.06
C GLY A 230 -1.79 20.12 -6.96
N ALA A 231 -1.08 20.62 -5.94
CA ALA A 231 0.34 20.32 -5.71
C ALA A 231 0.58 19.21 -4.65
N MET A 232 -0.47 18.55 -4.14
CA MET A 232 -0.30 17.59 -3.03
C MET A 232 0.46 16.33 -3.43
N PHE A 233 0.39 15.93 -4.71
CA PHE A 233 1.19 14.83 -5.24
C PHE A 233 2.70 15.06 -5.12
N PHE A 234 3.15 16.31 -5.19
CA PHE A 234 4.57 16.66 -5.03
C PHE A 234 5.05 16.36 -3.61
N ASN A 235 4.28 16.77 -2.58
CA ASN A 235 4.62 16.47 -1.19
C ASN A 235 4.55 14.97 -0.90
N PHE A 236 3.58 14.27 -1.49
CA PHE A 236 3.53 12.80 -1.44
C PHE A 236 4.83 12.16 -1.96
N LEU A 237 5.31 12.59 -3.13
CA LEU A 237 6.57 12.09 -3.71
C LEU A 237 7.79 12.44 -2.84
N GLN A 238 7.81 13.61 -2.20
CA GLN A 238 8.87 13.96 -1.24
C GLN A 238 8.89 13.00 -0.04
N PHE A 239 7.73 12.57 0.45
CA PHE A 239 7.66 11.57 1.51
C PHE A 239 8.14 10.19 1.04
N VAL A 240 7.78 9.75 -0.17
CA VAL A 240 8.31 8.51 -0.74
C VAL A 240 9.84 8.57 -0.84
N GLU A 241 10.38 9.69 -1.34
CA GLU A 241 11.83 9.89 -1.43
C GLU A 241 12.49 10.06 -0.06
N ALA A 242 11.81 10.53 0.97
CA ALA A 242 12.39 10.65 2.30
C ALA A 242 12.38 9.31 3.06
N LEU A 243 11.24 8.61 3.05
CA LEU A 243 10.97 7.45 3.91
C LEU A 243 11.36 6.09 3.29
N ASN A 244 11.68 6.05 1.99
CA ASN A 244 12.14 4.86 1.25
C ASN A 244 11.28 3.57 1.44
N PRO A 245 9.96 3.64 1.27
CA PRO A 245 9.07 2.48 1.43
C PRO A 245 9.37 1.35 0.45
N ALA A 246 9.21 0.09 0.85
CA ALA A 246 9.26 -1.04 -0.08
C ALA A 246 7.97 -1.15 -0.91
N VAL A 247 6.84 -0.72 -0.33
CA VAL A 247 5.51 -0.69 -0.96
C VAL A 247 4.92 0.71 -0.87
N VAL A 248 4.44 1.24 -1.99
CA VAL A 248 3.67 2.49 -2.04
C VAL A 248 2.26 2.21 -2.53
N LEU A 249 1.26 2.67 -1.78
CA LEU A 249 -0.17 2.53 -2.09
C LEU A 249 -0.79 3.91 -2.30
N ILE A 250 -1.54 4.07 -3.39
CA ILE A 250 -2.26 5.31 -3.67
C ILE A 250 -3.73 4.98 -3.88
N GLU A 251 -4.58 5.70 -3.18
CA GLU A 251 -6.02 5.72 -3.43
C GLU A 251 -6.42 7.05 -4.09
N ASN A 252 -7.31 6.97 -5.08
CA ASN A 252 -7.96 8.14 -5.62
C ASN A 252 -9.28 7.87 -6.34
N VAL A 253 -9.92 8.92 -6.85
CA VAL A 253 -11.02 8.79 -7.80
C VAL A 253 -10.51 8.30 -9.17
N PRO A 254 -11.32 7.57 -9.97
CA PRO A 254 -10.90 7.07 -11.27
C PRO A 254 -10.38 8.17 -12.22
N GLU A 255 -10.95 9.37 -12.16
CA GLU A 255 -10.54 10.50 -12.99
C GLU A 255 -9.08 10.93 -12.76
N TYR A 256 -8.53 10.66 -11.57
CA TYR A 256 -7.14 11.00 -11.24
C TYR A 256 -6.13 10.25 -12.13
N GLN A 257 -6.50 9.05 -12.62
CA GLN A 257 -5.66 8.20 -13.45
C GLN A 257 -5.10 8.93 -14.69
N ASN A 258 -5.88 9.85 -15.24
CA ASN A 258 -5.58 10.56 -16.49
C ASN A 258 -5.08 12.01 -16.25
N THR A 259 -4.68 12.34 -15.02
CA THR A 259 -4.15 13.67 -14.67
C THR A 259 -2.65 13.77 -14.94
N ALA A 260 -2.14 14.99 -15.12
CA ALA A 260 -0.70 15.22 -15.23
C ALA A 260 0.02 14.84 -13.92
N SER A 261 -0.64 15.04 -12.78
CA SER A 261 -0.16 14.62 -11.46
C SER A 261 0.14 13.12 -11.42
N MET A 262 -0.77 12.28 -11.92
CA MET A 262 -0.56 10.83 -11.94
C MET A 262 0.56 10.43 -12.91
N GLU A 263 0.68 11.12 -14.04
CA GLU A 263 1.78 10.87 -14.99
C GLU A 263 3.15 11.18 -14.38
N VAL A 264 3.26 12.27 -13.62
CA VAL A 264 4.48 12.59 -12.87
C VAL A 264 4.74 11.54 -11.78
N ILE A 265 3.71 11.09 -11.05
CA ILE A 265 3.85 10.02 -10.05
C ILE A 265 4.43 8.75 -10.69
N ARG A 266 3.89 8.29 -11.83
CA ARG A 266 4.40 7.11 -12.55
C ARG A 266 5.88 7.27 -12.90
N SER A 267 6.23 8.41 -13.51
CA SER A 267 7.60 8.69 -13.95
C SER A 267 8.58 8.73 -12.77
N VAL A 268 8.22 9.43 -11.69
CA VAL A 268 9.08 9.56 -10.51
C VAL A 268 9.22 8.23 -9.79
N LEU A 269 8.13 7.50 -9.52
CA LEU A 269 8.22 6.18 -8.88
C LEU A 269 9.03 5.19 -9.71
N SER A 270 8.87 5.16 -11.04
CA SER A 270 9.73 4.35 -11.90
C SER A 270 11.21 4.73 -11.73
N SER A 271 11.53 6.02 -11.69
CA SER A 271 12.91 6.51 -11.50
C SER A 271 13.50 6.19 -10.11
N LEU A 272 12.65 6.05 -9.08
CA LEU A 272 13.03 5.65 -7.72
C LEU A 272 13.12 4.12 -7.54
N GLY A 273 12.91 3.37 -8.62
CA GLY A 273 13.07 1.92 -8.65
C GLY A 273 11.82 1.16 -8.18
N TYR A 274 10.63 1.61 -8.57
CA TYR A 274 9.37 0.88 -8.37
C TYR A 274 8.76 0.42 -9.69
N SER A 275 8.09 -0.72 -9.66
CA SER A 275 7.15 -1.17 -10.68
C SER A 275 5.71 -0.91 -10.22
N LEU A 276 4.90 -0.32 -11.09
CA LEU A 276 3.54 0.13 -10.76
C LEU A 276 2.48 -0.77 -11.41
N GLN A 277 1.40 -0.98 -10.68
CA GLN A 277 0.17 -1.60 -11.15
C GLN A 277 -1.02 -0.72 -10.74
N GLU A 278 -2.01 -0.60 -11.63
CA GLU A 278 -3.18 0.25 -11.43
C GLU A 278 -4.46 -0.51 -11.74
N ARG A 279 -5.46 -0.41 -10.87
CA ARG A 279 -6.78 -1.00 -11.08
C ARG A 279 -7.87 -0.11 -10.52
N ILE A 280 -9.01 -0.07 -11.18
CA ILE A 280 -10.23 0.53 -10.62
C ILE A 280 -10.96 -0.54 -9.80
N LEU A 281 -11.08 -0.33 -8.49
CA LEU A 281 -11.83 -1.18 -7.58
C LEU A 281 -13.26 -0.65 -7.44
N ASP A 282 -14.27 -1.49 -7.66
CA ASP A 282 -15.69 -1.15 -7.50
C ASP A 282 -16.25 -1.73 -6.20
N GLY A 283 -16.93 -0.90 -5.40
CA GLY A 283 -17.56 -1.32 -4.15
C GLY A 283 -18.50 -2.53 -4.26
N ASN A 284 -19.35 -2.59 -5.29
CA ASN A 284 -20.25 -3.73 -5.46
C ASN A 284 -19.51 -5.03 -5.78
N GLU A 285 -18.42 -4.96 -6.56
CA GLU A 285 -17.56 -6.12 -6.83
C GLU A 285 -16.84 -6.57 -5.56
N PHE A 286 -16.43 -5.63 -4.72
CA PHE A 286 -15.70 -5.90 -3.46
C PHE A 286 -16.62 -6.02 -2.23
N GLY A 287 -17.88 -6.42 -2.45
CA GLY A 287 -18.73 -6.88 -1.37
C GLY A 287 -19.35 -5.78 -0.50
N VAL A 288 -19.61 -4.59 -1.06
CA VAL A 288 -20.39 -3.54 -0.38
C VAL A 288 -21.56 -3.03 -1.23
N ILE A 289 -22.55 -2.39 -0.61
CA ILE A 289 -23.77 -1.89 -1.25
C ILE A 289 -23.51 -0.63 -2.09
N GLU A 290 -22.56 0.22 -1.69
CA GLU A 290 -22.28 1.46 -2.41
C GLU A 290 -21.59 1.22 -3.76
N ARG A 291 -22.15 1.80 -4.83
CA ARG A 291 -21.43 1.98 -6.10
C ARG A 291 -20.39 3.06 -5.98
N ARG A 292 -19.21 2.68 -5.48
CA ARG A 292 -18.03 3.55 -5.35
C ARG A 292 -16.85 2.95 -6.07
N LYS A 293 -16.42 3.60 -7.15
CA LYS A 293 -15.20 3.25 -7.86
C LYS A 293 -14.02 4.03 -7.30
N ARG A 294 -12.88 3.36 -7.14
CA ARG A 294 -11.60 3.94 -6.70
C ARG A 294 -10.44 3.45 -7.53
N LEU A 295 -9.60 4.39 -7.96
CA LEU A 295 -8.27 4.07 -8.46
C LEU A 295 -7.43 3.57 -7.29
N CYS A 296 -6.92 2.36 -7.44
CA CYS A 296 -5.89 1.78 -6.60
C CYS A 296 -4.60 1.70 -7.41
N VAL A 297 -3.53 2.29 -6.89
CA VAL A 297 -2.18 2.14 -7.44
C VAL A 297 -1.31 1.44 -6.41
N VAL A 298 -0.63 0.40 -6.85
CA VAL A 298 0.38 -0.31 -6.05
C VAL A 298 1.71 -0.15 -6.75
N ALA A 299 2.70 0.38 -6.06
CA ALA A 299 4.07 0.48 -6.54
C ALA A 299 4.99 -0.33 -5.63
N LEU A 300 5.58 -1.38 -6.19
CA LEU A 300 6.48 -2.29 -5.48
C LEU A 300 7.92 -2.01 -5.86
N SER A 301 8.81 -2.02 -4.88
CA SER A 301 10.24 -1.90 -5.13
C SER A 301 10.70 -2.99 -6.10
N HIS A 302 11.57 -2.66 -7.06
CA HIS A 302 12.27 -3.68 -7.84
C HIS A 302 12.95 -4.69 -6.90
N GLY A 303 12.86 -5.97 -7.26
CA GLY A 303 13.28 -7.09 -6.43
C GLY A 303 12.17 -7.71 -5.58
N ILE A 304 10.96 -7.11 -5.56
CA ILE A 304 9.74 -7.72 -5.03
C ILE A 304 8.89 -8.20 -6.20
N ASP A 305 8.62 -9.51 -6.26
CA ASP A 305 7.96 -10.16 -7.39
C ASP A 305 6.71 -10.94 -6.98
N GLY A 306 5.88 -11.33 -7.96
CA GLY A 306 4.76 -12.26 -7.78
C GLY A 306 3.41 -11.65 -7.47
N PHE A 307 3.34 -10.35 -7.14
CA PHE A 307 2.06 -9.68 -6.87
C PHE A 307 1.39 -9.24 -8.17
N GLU A 308 0.09 -9.51 -8.30
CA GLU A 308 -0.73 -9.10 -9.45
C GLU A 308 -2.04 -8.46 -8.96
N LEU A 309 -2.16 -7.13 -9.14
CA LEU A 309 -3.31 -6.35 -8.69
C LEU A 309 -4.63 -6.78 -9.36
N GLU A 310 -4.56 -7.23 -10.61
CA GLU A 310 -5.70 -7.76 -11.35
C GLU A 310 -6.27 -9.05 -10.76
N LYS A 311 -5.45 -9.81 -10.02
CA LYS A 311 -5.87 -11.07 -9.39
C LYS A 311 -6.49 -10.88 -8.01
N VAL A 312 -6.47 -9.67 -7.44
CA VAL A 312 -7.08 -9.38 -6.13
C VAL A 312 -8.57 -9.71 -6.17
N GLN A 313 -9.01 -10.52 -5.21
CA GLN A 313 -10.38 -11.01 -5.07
C GLN A 313 -11.08 -10.42 -3.85
N PRO A 314 -12.41 -10.28 -3.85
CA PRO A 314 -13.18 -9.85 -2.69
C PRO A 314 -13.00 -10.79 -1.49
N VAL A 315 -12.96 -10.20 -0.30
CA VAL A 315 -12.87 -10.94 1.00
C VAL A 315 -14.23 -11.20 1.63
N ARG A 316 -15.30 -10.67 1.02
CA ARG A 316 -16.67 -10.85 1.47
C ARG A 316 -17.64 -10.69 0.31
N THR A 317 -18.86 -11.16 0.52
CA THR A 317 -20.01 -10.87 -0.35
C THR A 317 -20.82 -9.71 0.24
N LYS A 318 -21.42 -8.92 -0.66
CA LYS A 318 -22.36 -7.87 -0.26
C LYS A 318 -23.71 -8.47 0.12
N GLU A 319 -24.45 -7.74 0.95
CA GLU A 319 -25.85 -8.02 1.23
C GLU A 319 -26.69 -7.95 -0.04
N SER A 320 -27.77 -8.73 -0.07
CA SER A 320 -28.65 -8.79 -1.25
C SER A 320 -29.44 -7.49 -1.41
N ARG A 321 -29.90 -6.89 -0.32
CA ARG A 321 -30.74 -5.68 -0.34
C ARG A 321 -30.26 -4.66 0.68
N ILE A 322 -30.57 -3.39 0.43
CA ILE A 322 -30.31 -2.30 1.38
C ILE A 322 -31.02 -2.54 2.72
N GLN A 323 -32.21 -3.15 2.72
CA GLN A 323 -32.97 -3.46 3.93
C GLN A 323 -32.16 -4.29 4.94
N ASP A 324 -31.23 -5.12 4.46
CA ASP A 324 -30.45 -6.03 5.30
C ASP A 324 -29.34 -5.30 6.10
N ILE A 325 -29.07 -4.03 5.76
CA ILE A 325 -28.10 -3.18 6.49
C ILE A 325 -28.76 -2.05 7.30
N LEU A 326 -30.08 -1.85 7.16
CA LEU A 326 -30.79 -0.75 7.84
C LEU A 326 -30.95 -1.00 9.34
N GLU A 327 -30.93 0.08 10.11
CA GLU A 327 -31.33 0.08 11.51
C GLU A 327 -32.86 0.19 11.63
N PRO A 328 -33.46 -0.39 12.68
CA PRO A 328 -34.87 -0.22 12.96
C PRO A 328 -35.16 1.19 13.48
N VAL A 329 -35.28 2.16 12.58
CA VAL A 329 -35.67 3.54 12.90
C VAL A 329 -37.19 3.62 13.10
N PRO A 330 -37.70 4.11 14.25
CA PRO A 330 -39.13 4.27 14.49
C PRO A 330 -39.81 5.11 13.41
N LEU A 331 -41.06 4.76 13.04
CA LEU A 331 -41.82 5.44 11.99
C LEU A 331 -42.17 6.90 12.33
N ASP A 332 -42.28 7.21 13.62
CA ASP A 332 -42.54 8.55 14.15
C ASP A 332 -41.27 9.37 14.45
N SER A 333 -40.09 8.85 14.07
CA SER A 333 -38.81 9.53 14.30
C SER A 333 -38.69 10.86 13.54
N GLU A 334 -38.12 11.88 14.19
CA GLU A 334 -37.77 13.17 13.57
C GLU A 334 -36.75 13.08 12.41
N ARG A 335 -36.16 11.90 12.19
CA ARG A 335 -35.29 11.63 11.05
C ARG A 335 -36.05 11.63 9.73
N TRP A 336 -37.34 11.30 9.75
CA TRP A 336 -38.21 11.30 8.57
C TRP A 336 -38.68 12.72 8.23
N LYS A 337 -38.41 13.17 7.00
CA LYS A 337 -38.70 14.53 6.53
C LYS A 337 -39.18 14.52 5.09
N SER A 338 -40.01 15.48 4.71
CA SER A 338 -40.54 15.56 3.34
C SER A 338 -39.47 15.95 2.30
N PHE A 339 -38.58 16.87 2.69
CA PHE A 339 -37.60 17.51 1.80
C PHE A 339 -38.25 18.11 0.53
N ASP A 340 -39.42 18.74 0.68
CA ASP A 340 -40.18 19.33 -0.44
C ASP A 340 -39.32 20.28 -1.29
N TYR A 341 -38.48 21.08 -0.64
CA TYR A 341 -37.56 22.00 -1.33
C TYR A 341 -36.59 21.28 -2.28
N LEU A 342 -36.19 20.03 -1.99
CA LEU A 342 -35.34 19.22 -2.87
C LEU A 342 -36.14 18.68 -4.05
N ALA A 343 -37.39 18.24 -3.84
CA ALA A 343 -38.27 17.82 -4.93
C ALA A 343 -38.54 18.98 -5.91
N GLU A 344 -38.85 20.17 -5.40
CA GLU A 344 -39.04 21.37 -6.22
C GLU A 344 -37.75 21.78 -6.95
N LYS A 345 -36.60 21.66 -6.28
CA LYS A 345 -35.31 21.94 -6.91
C LYS A 345 -34.99 20.94 -8.02
N GLU A 346 -35.28 19.66 -7.83
CA GLU A 346 -35.09 18.62 -8.85
C GLU A 346 -35.92 18.91 -10.10
N LEU A 347 -37.19 19.32 -9.95
CA LEU A 347 -38.02 19.74 -11.08
C LEU A 347 -37.41 20.93 -11.84
N ARG A 348 -36.89 21.94 -11.12
CA ARG A 348 -36.22 23.10 -11.72
C ARG A 348 -34.91 22.72 -12.42
N ASP A 349 -34.10 21.87 -11.80
CA ASP A 349 -32.82 21.41 -12.36
C ASP A 349 -33.06 20.55 -13.61
N LYS A 350 -34.08 19.68 -13.61
CA LYS A 350 -34.51 18.92 -14.79
C LYS A 350 -34.99 19.83 -15.92
N ALA A 351 -35.80 20.85 -15.62
CA ALA A 351 -36.24 21.84 -16.61
C ALA A 351 -35.06 22.64 -17.20
N ALA A 352 -33.99 22.85 -16.41
CA ALA A 352 -32.75 23.47 -16.85
C ALA A 352 -31.76 22.50 -17.52
N GLY A 353 -32.16 21.24 -17.78
CA GLY A 353 -31.31 20.22 -18.42
C GLY A 353 -30.16 19.70 -17.54
N LYS A 354 -30.23 19.88 -16.22
CA LYS A 354 -29.25 19.35 -15.26
C LYS A 354 -29.71 17.99 -14.73
N GLY A 355 -28.76 17.11 -14.42
CA GLY A 355 -29.02 15.75 -13.93
C GLY A 355 -28.94 15.56 -12.41
N PHE A 356 -29.28 16.58 -11.61
CA PHE A 356 -29.25 16.46 -10.15
C PHE A 356 -30.61 15.98 -9.62
N SER A 357 -30.67 14.74 -9.16
CA SER A 357 -31.87 14.12 -8.59
C SER A 357 -31.55 13.28 -7.37
N ARG A 358 -32.46 13.26 -6.39
CA ARG A 358 -32.30 12.39 -5.22
C ARG A 358 -32.38 10.92 -5.66
N GLN A 359 -31.69 10.06 -4.94
CA GLN A 359 -31.87 8.62 -5.07
C GLN A 359 -32.82 8.16 -3.97
N LEU A 360 -34.09 7.96 -4.32
CA LEU A 360 -35.13 7.50 -3.39
C LEU A 360 -35.14 5.97 -3.40
N LEU A 361 -34.78 5.36 -2.28
CA LEU A 361 -34.58 3.92 -2.10
C LEU A 361 -35.66 3.37 -1.18
N THR A 362 -36.21 2.19 -1.50
CA THR A 362 -37.28 1.55 -0.72
C THR A 362 -36.74 0.55 0.30
N GLY A 363 -35.47 0.19 0.18
CA GLY A 363 -34.83 -0.87 0.96
C GLY A 363 -34.69 -2.18 0.17
N ASP A 364 -35.55 -2.45 -0.81
CA ASP A 364 -35.41 -3.63 -1.68
C ASP A 364 -34.32 -3.46 -2.75
N ASP A 365 -33.80 -2.25 -2.94
CA ASP A 365 -32.72 -1.96 -3.86
C ASP A 365 -31.45 -2.76 -3.53
N GLU A 366 -30.72 -3.21 -4.56
CA GLU A 366 -29.49 -3.99 -4.38
C GLU A 366 -28.24 -3.15 -4.14
N PHE A 367 -28.32 -1.83 -4.40
CA PHE A 367 -27.18 -0.91 -4.33
C PHE A 367 -27.67 0.54 -4.12
N CYS A 368 -26.77 1.39 -3.63
CA CYS A 368 -26.97 2.84 -3.65
C CYS A 368 -25.83 3.53 -4.43
N GLY A 369 -26.05 4.78 -4.85
CA GLY A 369 -25.00 5.61 -5.41
C GLY A 369 -24.00 6.08 -4.36
N THR A 370 -22.95 6.76 -4.83
CA THR A 370 -21.84 7.21 -4.00
C THR A 370 -22.27 8.24 -2.94
N ILE A 371 -21.90 8.01 -1.70
CA ILE A 371 -22.07 8.92 -0.56
C ILE A 371 -20.81 9.75 -0.36
N GLY A 372 -20.97 11.07 -0.25
CA GLY A 372 -19.88 12.03 -0.09
C GLY A 372 -19.75 12.62 1.32
N LYS A 373 -18.63 13.31 1.58
CA LYS A 373 -18.30 13.96 2.87
C LYS A 373 -19.42 14.82 3.49
N ASP A 374 -20.20 15.51 2.66
CA ASP A 374 -21.24 16.44 3.10
C ASP A 374 -22.64 15.79 3.22
N TYR A 375 -22.73 14.46 3.35
CA TYR A 375 -24.00 13.71 3.34
C TYR A 375 -25.01 14.20 4.38
N ALA A 376 -24.55 14.56 5.59
CA ALA A 376 -25.39 15.11 6.66
C ALA A 376 -26.14 16.41 6.29
N LYS A 377 -25.77 17.08 5.19
CA LYS A 377 -26.46 18.26 4.67
C LYS A 377 -27.67 17.94 3.79
N CYS A 378 -27.96 16.67 3.52
CA CYS A 378 -29.07 16.21 2.68
C CYS A 378 -29.08 16.92 1.29
N ARG A 379 -28.08 16.64 0.46
CA ARG A 379 -27.91 17.29 -0.85
C ARG A 379 -28.76 16.64 -1.93
N SER A 380 -28.88 17.31 -3.08
CA SER A 380 -29.79 16.95 -4.17
C SER A 380 -29.49 15.65 -4.90
N THR A 381 -28.39 14.94 -4.62
CA THR A 381 -28.00 13.70 -5.32
C THR A 381 -27.79 12.51 -4.40
N GLU A 382 -28.01 12.72 -3.10
CA GLU A 382 -27.72 11.74 -2.08
C GLU A 382 -28.75 10.59 -2.12
N PRO A 383 -28.37 9.39 -1.66
CA PRO A 383 -29.33 8.34 -1.34
C PRO A 383 -30.18 8.69 -0.12
N PHE A 384 -31.48 8.42 -0.23
CA PHE A 384 -32.48 8.58 0.82
C PHE A 384 -33.30 7.29 0.90
N ILE A 385 -33.61 6.85 2.12
CA ILE A 385 -34.58 5.80 2.38
C ILE A 385 -35.97 6.43 2.45
N VAL A 386 -36.92 5.90 1.68
CA VAL A 386 -38.32 6.32 1.67
C VAL A 386 -39.03 5.72 2.89
N HIS A 387 -39.89 6.50 3.54
CA HIS A 387 -40.68 6.02 4.66
C HIS A 387 -41.66 4.92 4.19
N PRO A 388 -41.75 3.77 4.88
CA PRO A 388 -42.50 2.62 4.39
C PRO A 388 -44.02 2.86 4.30
N GLU A 389 -44.58 3.73 5.15
CA GLU A 389 -46.03 4.03 5.18
C GLU A 389 -46.42 5.43 4.68
N GLN A 390 -45.45 6.33 4.47
CA GLN A 390 -45.68 7.76 4.16
C GLN A 390 -44.72 8.18 3.04
N PRO A 391 -45.03 7.85 1.77
CA PRO A 391 -44.08 7.97 0.65
C PRO A 391 -43.51 9.38 0.41
N GLU A 392 -44.15 10.41 0.93
CA GLU A 392 -43.69 11.80 0.93
C GLU A 392 -42.51 12.04 1.88
N LEU A 393 -42.35 11.21 2.91
CA LEU A 393 -41.26 11.30 3.88
C LEU A 393 -40.09 10.41 3.46
N SER A 394 -38.88 10.90 3.75
CA SER A 394 -37.65 10.16 3.55
C SER A 394 -36.61 10.55 4.59
N ARG A 395 -35.54 9.76 4.71
CA ARG A 395 -34.38 10.06 5.57
C ARG A 395 -33.09 9.69 4.85
N ILE A 396 -31.99 10.26 5.31
CA ILE A 396 -30.66 9.74 4.95
C ILE A 396 -30.33 8.50 5.79
N PHE A 397 -29.33 7.73 5.36
CA PHE A 397 -28.72 6.68 6.19
C PHE A 397 -28.24 7.27 7.51
N THR A 398 -28.39 6.53 8.61
CA THR A 398 -27.71 6.84 9.86
C THR A 398 -26.19 6.67 9.69
N PRO A 399 -25.35 7.17 10.61
CA PRO A 399 -23.93 6.90 10.59
C PRO A 399 -23.59 5.40 10.58
N THR A 400 -24.29 4.60 11.39
CA THR A 400 -24.14 3.14 11.47
C THR A 400 -24.49 2.46 10.14
N GLU A 401 -25.63 2.81 9.54
CA GLU A 401 -26.00 2.30 8.22
C GLU A 401 -24.98 2.72 7.15
N HIS A 402 -24.44 3.94 7.23
CA HIS A 402 -23.41 4.42 6.32
C HIS A 402 -22.08 3.64 6.46
N CYS A 403 -21.72 3.20 7.66
CA CYS A 403 -20.62 2.24 7.87
C CYS A 403 -20.90 0.95 7.11
N ARG A 404 -22.08 0.34 7.31
CA ARG A 404 -22.50 -0.92 6.67
C ARG A 404 -22.56 -0.83 5.15
N VAL A 405 -23.09 0.28 4.61
CA VAL A 405 -23.10 0.59 3.16
C VAL A 405 -21.72 0.46 2.52
N LYS A 406 -20.66 0.75 3.28
CA LYS A 406 -19.25 0.75 2.84
C LYS A 406 -18.42 -0.41 3.40
N GLY A 407 -19.02 -1.30 4.19
CA GLY A 407 -18.31 -2.35 4.92
C GLY A 407 -17.26 -1.83 5.89
N ILE A 408 -17.44 -0.62 6.43
CA ILE A 408 -16.53 -0.01 7.41
C ILE A 408 -16.95 -0.48 8.81
N PRO A 409 -16.02 -0.89 9.68
CA PRO A 409 -16.35 -1.26 11.05
C PRO A 409 -16.99 -0.08 11.83
N GLU A 410 -18.03 -0.38 12.61
CA GLU A 410 -18.85 0.65 13.27
C GLU A 410 -18.08 1.38 14.39
N GLU A 411 -17.10 0.72 15.00
CA GLU A 411 -16.26 1.30 16.05
C GLU A 411 -15.49 2.54 15.58
N LEU A 412 -15.19 2.67 14.28
CA LEU A 412 -14.46 3.82 13.73
C LEU A 412 -15.19 5.15 13.95
N ILE A 413 -16.51 5.12 14.14
CA ILE A 413 -17.32 6.32 14.36
C ILE A 413 -17.88 6.44 15.77
N GLN A 414 -17.45 5.58 16.69
CA GLN A 414 -17.98 5.56 18.05
C GLN A 414 -17.77 6.91 18.74
N GLY A 415 -18.81 7.41 19.42
CA GLY A 415 -18.78 8.68 20.15
C GLY A 415 -18.82 9.94 19.29
N LEU A 416 -18.88 9.82 17.96
CA LEU A 416 -18.92 10.96 17.05
C LEU A 416 -20.35 11.49 16.83
N SER A 417 -20.46 12.78 16.51
CA SER A 417 -21.71 13.33 15.97
C SER A 417 -21.99 12.81 14.55
N ASP A 418 -23.28 12.72 14.17
CA ASP A 418 -23.69 12.33 12.80
C ASP A 418 -22.91 13.11 11.72
N THR A 419 -22.68 14.41 11.94
CA THR A 419 -21.95 15.25 10.97
C THR A 419 -20.50 14.80 10.78
N ILE A 420 -19.77 14.53 11.86
CA ILE A 420 -18.35 14.12 11.77
C ILE A 420 -18.25 12.69 11.25
N ALA A 421 -19.11 11.79 11.72
CA ALA A 421 -19.15 10.41 11.24
C ALA A 421 -19.38 10.36 9.72
N HIS A 422 -20.40 11.06 9.20
CA HIS A 422 -20.63 11.13 7.75
C HIS A 422 -19.49 11.83 6.98
N GLN A 423 -18.76 12.76 7.60
CA GLN A 423 -17.57 13.36 6.96
C GLN A 423 -16.45 12.33 6.79
N ILE A 424 -16.13 11.57 7.85
CA ILE A 424 -15.10 10.52 7.83
C ILE A 424 -15.47 9.43 6.82
N LEU A 425 -16.69 8.90 6.90
CA LEU A 425 -17.17 7.83 6.03
C LEU A 425 -17.36 8.31 4.57
N GLY A 426 -17.79 9.56 4.37
CA GLY A 426 -18.04 10.09 3.04
C GLY A 426 -16.75 10.39 2.25
N GLN A 427 -15.66 10.73 2.96
CA GLN A 427 -14.34 10.95 2.36
C GLN A 427 -13.48 9.68 2.29
N SER A 428 -13.90 8.58 2.91
CA SER A 428 -13.13 7.34 2.97
C SER A 428 -13.16 6.51 1.66
N VAL A 429 -12.60 5.30 1.76
CA VAL A 429 -12.45 4.29 0.71
C VAL A 429 -13.55 3.22 0.78
N VAL A 430 -13.49 2.24 -0.13
CA VAL A 430 -14.24 0.98 -0.02
C VAL A 430 -13.44 0.03 0.88
N PHE A 431 -13.86 -0.14 2.14
CA PHE A 431 -13.05 -0.82 3.15
C PHE A 431 -12.65 -2.25 2.74
N PRO A 432 -13.57 -3.15 2.35
CA PRO A 432 -13.19 -4.53 2.02
C PRO A 432 -12.32 -4.65 0.76
N ALA A 433 -12.34 -3.65 -0.13
CA ALA A 433 -11.49 -3.65 -1.31
C ALA A 433 -10.01 -3.46 -0.96
N PHE A 434 -9.71 -2.56 -0.01
CA PHE A 434 -8.35 -2.33 0.45
C PHE A 434 -7.90 -3.39 1.46
N GLU A 435 -8.82 -3.99 2.21
CA GLU A 435 -8.53 -5.18 3.00
C GLU A 435 -8.13 -6.37 2.11
N ALA A 436 -8.89 -6.63 1.05
CA ALA A 436 -8.57 -7.64 0.04
C ALA A 436 -7.22 -7.39 -0.64
N LEU A 437 -6.94 -6.13 -0.98
CA LEU A 437 -5.67 -5.72 -1.56
C LEU A 437 -4.50 -6.07 -0.64
N ALA A 438 -4.57 -5.67 0.63
CA ALA A 438 -3.48 -5.89 1.57
C ALA A 438 -3.31 -7.37 1.94
N LEU A 439 -4.39 -8.15 1.99
CA LEU A 439 -4.32 -9.61 2.12
C LEU A 439 -3.60 -10.25 0.94
N ALA A 440 -4.00 -9.91 -0.29
CA ALA A 440 -3.36 -10.44 -1.50
C ALA A 440 -1.88 -10.03 -1.58
N LEU A 441 -1.57 -8.79 -1.22
CA LEU A 441 -0.20 -8.29 -1.17
C LEU A 441 0.62 -9.03 -0.10
N GLY A 442 0.10 -9.17 1.12
CA GLY A 442 0.76 -9.89 2.20
C GLY A 442 1.06 -11.35 1.85
N ASN A 443 0.08 -12.04 1.24
CA ASN A 443 0.28 -13.40 0.74
C ASN A 443 1.36 -13.47 -0.33
N SER A 444 1.40 -12.50 -1.24
CA SER A 444 2.46 -12.41 -2.26
C SER A 444 3.84 -12.16 -1.65
N LEU A 445 3.93 -11.37 -0.58
CA LEU A 445 5.19 -11.11 0.11
C LEU A 445 5.75 -12.38 0.75
N TRP A 446 4.90 -13.21 1.35
CA TRP A 446 5.31 -14.53 1.85
C TRP A 446 5.83 -15.42 0.72
N SER A 447 5.05 -15.55 -0.36
CA SER A 447 5.45 -16.37 -1.51
C SER A 447 6.78 -15.91 -2.11
N TRP A 448 7.00 -14.59 -2.16
CA TRP A 448 8.24 -13.99 -2.64
C TRP A 448 9.45 -14.37 -1.77
N VAL A 449 9.30 -14.48 -0.45
CA VAL A 449 10.37 -14.96 0.45
C VAL A 449 10.40 -16.49 0.61
N GLY A 450 9.74 -17.22 -0.29
CA GLY A 450 9.77 -18.69 -0.32
C GLY A 450 8.91 -19.37 0.76
N MET A 451 7.91 -18.66 1.28
CA MET A 451 6.95 -19.18 2.25
C MET A 451 5.56 -19.21 1.63
N MET A 452 4.89 -20.36 1.65
CA MET A 452 3.51 -20.48 1.20
C MET A 452 2.56 -20.21 2.37
N PRO A 453 1.77 -19.13 2.35
CA PRO A 453 0.78 -18.87 3.39
C PRO A 453 -0.45 -19.77 3.19
N ILE A 454 -0.91 -20.39 4.27
CA ILE A 454 -2.15 -21.16 4.32
C ILE A 454 -2.94 -20.77 5.57
N MET A 455 -4.27 -20.80 5.48
CA MET A 455 -5.15 -20.57 6.63
C MET A 455 -5.51 -21.92 7.26
N VAL A 456 -5.18 -22.09 8.53
CA VAL A 456 -5.29 -23.36 9.24
C VAL A 456 -6.12 -23.20 10.51
N GLU A 457 -6.74 -24.27 10.95
CA GLU A 457 -7.47 -24.27 12.21
C GLU A 457 -6.49 -24.38 13.40
N VAL A 458 -6.67 -23.50 14.38
CA VAL A 458 -5.98 -23.49 15.68
C VAL A 458 -7.02 -23.58 16.80
N VAL A 459 -6.61 -24.00 17.99
CA VAL A 459 -7.52 -24.24 19.11
C VAL A 459 -7.09 -23.48 20.36
N ASP A 460 -8.04 -22.88 21.07
CA ASP A 460 -7.82 -22.31 22.40
C ASP A 460 -7.85 -23.42 23.47
N GLU A 461 -6.68 -23.90 23.85
CA GLU A 461 -6.54 -24.91 24.91
C GLU A 461 -6.63 -24.33 26.33
N SER A 462 -6.77 -23.00 26.48
CA SER A 462 -6.88 -22.37 27.80
C SER A 462 -8.26 -22.54 28.43
N GLN A 463 -9.27 -22.89 27.64
CA GLN A 463 -10.62 -23.13 28.12
C GLN A 463 -10.76 -24.51 28.78
N PRO A 464 -11.53 -24.63 29.88
CA PRO A 464 -11.69 -25.89 30.61
C PRO A 464 -12.48 -26.95 29.84
N VAL A 465 -13.23 -26.57 28.81
CA VAL A 465 -13.98 -27.46 27.91
C VAL A 465 -13.85 -26.93 26.49
N ILE A 466 -13.36 -27.75 25.58
CA ILE A 466 -13.24 -27.42 24.15
C ILE A 466 -14.57 -27.71 23.44
N GLY A 467 -15.09 -26.72 22.72
CA GLY A 467 -16.30 -26.69 21.92
C GLY A 467 -16.11 -25.85 20.65
N GLY A 468 -17.18 -25.66 19.88
CA GLY A 468 -17.09 -25.11 18.52
C GLY A 468 -16.57 -23.66 18.42
N GLU A 469 -16.67 -22.86 19.48
CA GLU A 469 -16.21 -21.47 19.51
C GLU A 469 -14.72 -21.32 19.86
N ASP A 470 -14.08 -22.39 20.33
CA ASP A 470 -12.66 -22.42 20.72
C ASP A 470 -11.72 -22.65 19.53
N PHE A 471 -12.29 -22.93 18.36
CA PHE A 471 -11.54 -23.11 17.13
C PHE A 471 -11.49 -21.81 16.35
N HIS A 472 -10.30 -21.46 15.88
CA HIS A 472 -10.05 -20.23 15.16
C HIS A 472 -9.25 -20.50 13.89
N TRP A 473 -9.42 -19.65 12.89
CA TRP A 473 -8.59 -19.66 11.69
C TRP A 473 -7.39 -18.74 11.88
N ALA A 474 -6.19 -19.27 11.65
CA ALA A 474 -4.95 -18.51 11.73
C ALA A 474 -4.04 -18.75 10.52
N THR A 475 -3.22 -17.77 10.17
CA THR A 475 -2.26 -17.90 9.07
C THR A 475 -1.06 -18.72 9.53
N ALA A 476 -0.77 -19.80 8.81
CA ALA A 476 0.45 -20.56 8.89
C ALA A 476 1.27 -20.44 7.60
N LEU A 477 2.56 -20.73 7.71
CA LEU A 477 3.55 -20.65 6.65
C LEU A 477 4.14 -22.03 6.42
N VAL A 478 4.21 -22.45 5.16
CA VAL A 478 4.85 -23.68 4.71
C VAL A 478 6.09 -23.31 3.92
N ASP A 479 7.26 -23.77 4.37
CA ASP A 479 8.51 -23.56 3.63
C ASP A 479 8.66 -24.56 2.45
N ALA A 480 9.67 -24.35 1.61
CA ALA A 480 9.95 -25.21 0.46
C ALA A 480 10.25 -26.69 0.81
N LYS A 481 10.51 -27.01 2.08
CA LYS A 481 10.70 -28.39 2.57
C LYS A 481 9.39 -29.00 3.08
N GLY A 482 8.31 -28.23 3.11
CA GLY A 482 7.01 -28.62 3.67
C GLY A 482 6.90 -28.37 5.18
N THR A 483 7.86 -27.67 5.80
CA THR A 483 7.80 -27.37 7.23
C THR A 483 6.71 -26.35 7.51
N LEU A 484 5.75 -26.72 8.35
CA LEU A 484 4.65 -25.88 8.76
C LEU A 484 4.98 -25.14 10.07
N LYS A 485 4.76 -23.82 10.08
CA LYS A 485 4.85 -22.98 11.29
C LYS A 485 3.74 -21.95 11.29
N LEU A 486 3.22 -21.59 12.45
CA LEU A 486 2.33 -20.43 12.55
C LEU A 486 3.10 -19.19 12.10
N SER A 487 2.42 -18.29 11.39
CA SER A 487 2.98 -16.97 11.12
C SER A 487 3.36 -16.29 12.44
N PRO A 488 4.35 -15.38 12.46
CA PRO A 488 4.75 -14.73 13.70
C PRO A 488 3.59 -14.00 14.41
N ALA A 489 2.64 -13.44 13.66
CA ALA A 489 1.44 -12.84 14.23
C ALA A 489 0.52 -13.88 14.88
N ALA A 490 0.22 -14.98 14.17
CA ALA A 490 -0.60 -16.08 14.72
C ALA A 490 0.05 -16.73 15.95
N LYS A 491 1.38 -16.91 15.94
CA LYS A 491 2.12 -17.50 17.06
C LYS A 491 1.96 -16.70 18.37
N LYS A 492 1.80 -15.36 18.29
CA LYS A 492 1.57 -14.51 19.45
C LYS A 492 0.21 -14.73 20.11
N GLN A 493 -0.76 -15.31 19.40
CA GLN A 493 -2.07 -15.67 19.95
C GLN A 493 -1.98 -16.85 20.93
N GLY A 494 -0.89 -17.64 20.86
CA GLY A 494 -0.64 -18.74 21.79
C GLY A 494 -1.47 -20.01 21.54
N MET A 495 -2.32 -20.02 20.50
CA MET A 495 -3.16 -21.16 20.14
C MET A 495 -2.37 -22.15 19.25
N PRO A 496 -2.23 -23.43 19.62
CA PRO A 496 -1.58 -24.43 18.79
C PRO A 496 -2.44 -24.85 17.59
N PHE A 497 -1.80 -25.52 16.61
CA PHE A 497 -2.51 -26.15 15.50
C PHE A 497 -3.51 -27.20 16.00
N ASN A 498 -4.72 -27.20 15.44
CA ASN A 498 -5.64 -28.31 15.63
C ASN A 498 -5.29 -29.44 14.64
N ILE A 499 -4.63 -30.49 15.12
CA ILE A 499 -4.29 -31.69 14.32
C ILE A 499 -5.07 -32.89 14.84
N MET A 500 -5.92 -33.45 14.00
CA MET A 500 -6.74 -34.64 14.32
C MET A 500 -6.38 -35.77 13.36
N ASP A 501 -6.06 -36.95 13.90
CA ASP A 501 -5.70 -38.15 13.11
C ASP A 501 -4.60 -37.91 12.04
N GLY A 502 -3.62 -37.06 12.37
CA GLY A 502 -2.54 -36.70 11.45
C GLY A 502 -3.00 -35.81 10.28
N GLN A 503 -4.14 -35.12 10.43
CA GLN A 503 -4.67 -34.20 9.44
C GLN A 503 -4.85 -32.80 10.03
N LEU A 504 -4.59 -31.80 9.20
CA LEU A 504 -4.78 -30.39 9.50
C LEU A 504 -5.92 -29.85 8.63
N ALA A 505 -6.89 -29.17 9.25
CA ALA A 505 -7.92 -28.44 8.51
C ALA A 505 -7.32 -27.17 7.90
N VAL A 506 -7.52 -26.98 6.60
CA VAL A 506 -7.08 -25.81 5.84
C VAL A 506 -8.29 -25.19 5.15
N TYR A 507 -8.47 -23.89 5.34
CA TYR A 507 -9.60 -23.17 4.76
C TYR A 507 -9.54 -23.22 3.23
N SER A 508 -10.66 -23.57 2.62
CA SER A 508 -10.82 -23.64 1.17
C SER A 508 -12.23 -23.15 0.82
N PRO A 509 -12.41 -22.02 0.11
CA PRO A 509 -13.74 -21.51 -0.24
C PRO A 509 -14.60 -22.53 -1.01
N ASN A 510 -13.94 -23.43 -1.76
CA ASN A 510 -14.57 -24.50 -2.54
C ASN A 510 -14.46 -25.87 -1.85
N GLY A 511 -14.05 -25.90 -0.58
CA GLY A 511 -13.88 -27.10 0.21
C GLY A 511 -15.20 -27.87 0.34
N THR A 512 -15.12 -29.19 0.17
CA THR A 512 -16.27 -30.09 0.28
C THR A 512 -16.52 -30.57 1.72
N LYS A 513 -15.56 -30.35 2.61
CA LYS A 513 -15.64 -30.67 4.02
C LYS A 513 -15.90 -29.39 4.83
N LYS A 514 -16.20 -29.58 6.12
CA LYS A 514 -16.34 -28.50 7.10
C LYS A 514 -15.49 -28.85 8.32
N SER A 515 -14.89 -27.85 8.95
CA SER A 515 -14.39 -27.97 10.32
C SER A 515 -15.19 -27.06 11.26
N CYS A 516 -14.82 -27.00 12.54
CA CYS A 516 -15.57 -26.31 13.58
C CYS A 516 -15.96 -24.89 13.14
N GLY A 517 -17.24 -24.53 13.26
CA GLY A 517 -17.80 -23.28 12.73
C GLY A 517 -18.44 -23.36 11.33
N HIS A 518 -18.47 -24.54 10.70
CA HIS A 518 -19.11 -24.83 9.40
C HIS A 518 -18.48 -24.17 8.16
N GLU A 519 -17.29 -23.59 8.29
CA GLU A 519 -16.58 -23.04 7.14
C GLU A 519 -16.05 -24.14 6.21
N PRO A 520 -16.08 -23.92 4.90
CA PRO A 520 -15.61 -24.90 3.93
C PRO A 520 -14.09 -25.07 4.07
N CYS A 521 -13.66 -26.33 4.15
CA CYS A 521 -12.26 -26.69 4.36
C CYS A 521 -11.85 -27.92 3.55
N GLU A 522 -10.55 -28.12 3.48
CA GLU A 522 -9.90 -29.36 3.08
C GLU A 522 -9.01 -29.85 4.22
N TYR A 523 -8.69 -31.15 4.24
CA TYR A 523 -7.82 -31.73 5.26
C TYR A 523 -6.52 -32.15 4.61
N LEU A 524 -5.42 -31.58 5.08
CA LEU A 524 -4.08 -31.90 4.61
C LEU A 524 -3.41 -32.91 5.53
N PRO A 525 -2.82 -34.00 5.00
CA PRO A 525 -2.04 -34.90 5.81
C PRO A 525 -0.77 -34.21 6.30
N VAL A 526 -0.48 -34.36 7.58
CA VAL A 526 0.70 -33.83 8.25
C VAL A 526 1.42 -34.95 8.99
N MET A 527 2.74 -34.83 9.14
CA MET A 527 3.56 -35.76 9.92
C MET A 527 4.51 -35.01 10.85
N MET A 528 4.82 -35.62 11.99
CA MET A 528 5.83 -35.10 12.90
C MET A 528 7.22 -35.58 12.46
N SER A 529 8.18 -34.65 12.37
CA SER A 529 9.60 -34.94 12.14
C SER A 529 10.43 -34.23 13.22
N GLY A 530 10.70 -34.94 14.31
CA GLY A 530 11.15 -34.31 15.56
C GLY A 530 10.08 -33.36 16.09
N ASP A 531 10.45 -32.11 16.37
CA ASP A 531 9.54 -31.05 16.84
C ASP A 531 8.84 -30.30 15.70
N ALA A 532 9.14 -30.64 14.43
CA ALA A 532 8.57 -29.98 13.27
C ALA A 532 7.33 -30.71 12.75
N ILE A 533 6.32 -29.94 12.35
CA ILE A 533 5.14 -30.43 11.62
C ILE A 533 5.43 -30.27 10.13
N MET A 534 5.28 -31.35 9.37
CA MET A 534 5.55 -31.39 7.92
C MET A 534 4.27 -31.66 7.16
N VAL A 535 3.93 -30.83 6.17
CA VAL A 535 2.84 -31.07 5.23
C VAL A 535 3.30 -32.08 4.19
N THR A 536 2.57 -33.20 4.04
CA THR A 536 2.97 -34.32 3.15
C THR A 536 2.22 -34.36 1.82
N SER A 537 1.33 -33.39 1.58
CA SER A 537 0.53 -33.29 0.36
C SER A 537 1.28 -32.65 -0.82
N SER A 538 0.84 -32.95 -2.04
CA SER A 538 1.37 -32.37 -3.29
C SER A 538 1.11 -30.87 -3.46
N LEU A 539 0.44 -30.19 -2.52
CA LEU A 539 0.28 -28.73 -2.53
C LEU A 539 1.60 -27.95 -2.38
N VAL A 540 2.67 -28.62 -1.95
CA VAL A 540 4.01 -28.04 -1.78
C VAL A 540 4.84 -28.09 -3.09
N HIS A 541 4.29 -28.63 -4.19
CA HIS A 541 4.99 -28.79 -5.48
C HIS A 541 4.29 -28.12 -6.66
#